data_AF-A0AAZ3S988-F1
#
_entry.id   AF-A0AAZ3S988-F1
#
_cell.length_a   1.000
_cell.length_b   1.000
_cell.length_c   1.000
_cell.angle_alpha   90.00
_cell.angle_beta   90.00
_cell.angle_gamma   90.00
#
_symmetry.space_group_name_H-M   'P 1'
#
loop_
_entity.id
_entity.type
_entity.pdbx_description
1 polymer ?
#
loop_
_entity_poly.entity_id
_entity_poly.type
_entity_poly.pdbx_seq_one_letter_code
_entity_poly.pdbx_strand_id
1 'polypeptide(L)'
;ITCHFYRLFYTTQITYLFLYIKVAESSSRDLSSLTLTCHLSISPPSSSLLVGVVRPSLTVLLPSSEEQDQGNVALVCLANRGFPEGWKLGWRLGAGGPLQGSQSLEVLEKDGHYSWSSSLTLTTDQWRKAGSVTCEASLKDQTPVTHTLEPHHCSQ
;
A
#
# COMPACT_ATOMS: atom_id res chain seq x y z
N ILE A 1 11.76 21.90 -33.39
CA ILE A 1 11.83 21.74 -31.91
C ILE A 1 12.44 20.37 -31.67
N THR A 2 13.67 20.31 -31.19
CA THR A 2 14.40 19.04 -30.96
C THR A 2 14.41 18.78 -29.47
N CYS A 3 13.74 17.72 -29.02
CA CYS A 3 13.79 17.28 -27.62
C CYS A 3 14.94 16.29 -27.47
N HIS A 4 15.88 16.59 -26.57
CA HIS A 4 16.96 15.68 -26.23
C HIS A 4 16.68 15.03 -24.88
N PHE A 5 16.65 13.69 -24.87
CA PHE A 5 16.57 12.91 -23.65
C PHE A 5 17.98 12.61 -23.17
N TYR A 6 18.35 13.10 -22.00
CA TYR A 6 19.65 12.79 -21.38
C TYR A 6 19.42 11.89 -20.16
N ARG A 7 20.08 10.72 -20.15
CA ARG A 7 20.07 9.77 -19.03
C ARG A 7 21.33 9.99 -18.20
N LEU A 8 21.18 10.42 -16.96
CA LEU A 8 22.30 10.58 -16.02
C LEU A 8 22.22 9.47 -14.97
N PHE A 9 23.36 8.81 -14.72
CA PHE A 9 23.50 7.80 -13.66
C PHE A 9 24.19 8.47 -12.47
N TYR A 10 23.46 8.72 -11.40
CA TYR A 10 24.05 9.15 -10.13
C TYR A 10 23.69 8.10 -9.08
N THR A 11 24.69 7.34 -8.66
CA THR A 11 24.63 6.34 -7.56
C THR A 11 23.41 5.41 -7.59
N THR A 12 23.45 4.33 -8.37
CA THR A 12 22.45 3.20 -8.42
C THR A 12 20.95 3.55 -8.57
N GLN A 13 20.55 4.81 -8.61
CA GLN A 13 19.17 5.29 -8.69
C GLN A 13 18.94 5.93 -10.07
N ILE A 14 17.97 5.44 -10.87
CA ILE A 14 17.65 6.04 -12.17
C ILE A 14 16.81 7.31 -11.94
N THR A 15 17.39 8.49 -12.13
CA THR A 15 16.66 9.77 -12.17
C THR A 15 16.47 10.20 -13.62
N TYR A 16 15.22 10.45 -14.03
CA TYR A 16 14.93 11.00 -15.36
C TYR A 16 14.94 12.53 -15.29
N LEU A 17 15.78 13.15 -16.13
CA LEU A 17 15.82 14.60 -16.30
C LEU A 17 15.17 14.94 -17.65
N PHE A 18 14.10 15.74 -17.62
CA PHE A 18 13.45 16.20 -18.84
C PHE A 18 13.91 17.62 -19.16
N LEU A 19 14.52 17.81 -20.32
CA LEU A 19 14.91 19.11 -20.85
C LEU A 19 14.11 19.35 -22.13
N TYR A 20 13.24 20.36 -22.12
CA TYR A 20 12.55 20.78 -23.34
C TYR A 20 12.67 22.29 -23.53
N ILE A 21 12.81 22.66 -24.80
CA ILE A 21 12.99 24.05 -25.25
C ILE A 21 11.64 24.53 -25.76
N LYS A 22 11.08 25.56 -25.12
CA LYS A 22 9.85 26.21 -25.59
C LYS A 22 10.23 27.47 -26.36
N VAL A 23 9.76 27.57 -27.60
CA VAL A 23 9.91 28.77 -28.42
C VAL A 23 8.71 29.65 -28.12
N ALA A 24 8.93 30.82 -27.53
CA ALA A 24 7.88 31.83 -27.40
C ALA A 24 7.81 32.62 -28.71
N GLU A 25 6.69 32.51 -29.43
CA GLU A 25 6.49 33.25 -30.68
C GLU A 25 6.26 34.73 -30.34
N SER A 26 7.22 35.56 -30.73
CA SER A 26 7.15 37.01 -30.61
C SER A 26 6.23 37.57 -31.68
N SER A 27 5.41 38.58 -31.36
CA SER A 27 4.47 39.23 -32.30
C SER A 27 5.16 39.98 -33.46
N SER A 28 6.49 40.00 -33.51
CA SER A 28 7.29 40.69 -34.52
C SER A 28 7.72 39.75 -35.64
N ARG A 29 7.71 40.22 -36.91
CA ARG A 29 8.20 39.49 -38.09
C ARG A 29 9.74 39.40 -38.16
N ASP A 30 10.41 39.82 -37.09
CA ASP A 30 11.85 39.93 -37.00
C ASP A 30 12.41 38.75 -36.20
N LEU A 31 13.18 37.89 -36.88
CA LEU A 31 13.75 36.64 -36.35
C LEU A 31 14.74 36.91 -35.19
N SER A 32 15.16 38.16 -35.01
CA SER A 32 16.04 38.64 -33.94
C SER A 32 15.38 38.67 -32.54
N SER A 33 14.05 38.53 -32.44
CA SER A 33 13.31 38.64 -31.17
C SER A 33 12.85 37.31 -30.55
N LEU A 34 13.26 36.16 -31.11
CA LEU A 34 12.88 34.86 -30.57
C LEU A 34 13.57 34.59 -29.22
N THR A 35 12.76 34.38 -28.19
CA THR A 35 13.26 33.99 -26.86
C THR A 35 13.15 32.48 -26.69
N LEU A 36 14.27 31.83 -26.40
CA LEU A 36 14.35 30.40 -26.12
C LEU A 36 14.39 30.19 -24.60
N THR A 37 13.31 29.68 -24.03
CA THR A 37 13.25 29.40 -22.60
C THR A 37 13.48 27.92 -22.35
N CYS A 38 14.49 27.60 -21.55
CA CYS A 38 14.81 26.24 -21.14
C CYS A 38 14.09 25.93 -19.82
N HIS A 39 13.21 24.93 -19.84
CA HIS A 39 12.58 24.43 -18.62
C HIS A 39 13.24 23.14 -18.19
N LEU A 40 13.73 23.14 -16.94
CA LEU A 40 14.23 21.97 -16.25
C LEU A 40 13.11 21.41 -15.37
N SER A 41 12.60 20.23 -15.70
CA SER A 41 11.71 19.51 -14.78
C SER A 41 12.40 18.26 -14.24
N ILE A 42 12.52 18.23 -12.91
CA ILE A 42 12.99 17.06 -12.17
C ILE A 42 11.74 16.32 -11.73
N SER A 43 11.45 15.17 -12.34
CA SER A 43 10.45 14.26 -11.77
C SER A 43 11.07 13.66 -10.50
N PRO A 44 10.42 13.79 -9.33
CA PRO A 44 10.91 13.12 -8.13
C PRO A 44 11.04 11.63 -8.44
N PRO A 45 12.09 10.95 -7.94
CA PRO A 45 12.12 9.49 -8.03
C PRO A 45 10.84 8.98 -7.39
N SER A 46 10.04 8.23 -8.15
CA SER A 46 8.99 7.42 -7.53
C SER A 46 9.71 6.56 -6.49
N SER A 47 9.43 6.80 -5.21
CA SER A 47 10.06 6.15 -4.06
C SER A 47 9.92 4.62 -4.07
N SER A 48 9.22 4.05 -5.05
CA SER A 48 8.93 2.64 -5.25
C SER A 48 10.00 1.83 -6.00
N LEU A 49 11.00 2.44 -6.64
CA LEU A 49 11.86 1.69 -7.58
C LEU A 49 13.15 1.12 -6.98
N LEU A 50 13.51 1.48 -5.74
CA LEU A 50 14.90 1.30 -5.27
C LEU A 50 15.01 0.66 -3.89
N VAL A 51 13.89 0.38 -3.24
CA VAL A 51 13.80 -0.54 -2.11
C VAL A 51 12.66 -1.50 -2.45
N GLY A 52 12.95 -2.79 -2.60
CA GLY A 52 11.96 -3.77 -3.05
C GLY A 52 10.74 -3.80 -2.13
N VAL A 53 9.54 -3.94 -2.71
CA VAL A 53 8.31 -4.13 -1.93
C VAL A 53 8.39 -5.48 -1.22
N VAL A 54 8.31 -5.46 0.11
CA VAL A 54 8.22 -6.67 0.93
C VAL A 54 6.79 -6.83 1.39
N ARG A 55 6.19 -7.96 1.01
CA ARG A 55 4.81 -8.29 1.35
C ARG A 55 4.74 -8.71 2.82
N PRO A 56 3.82 -8.13 3.62
CA PRO A 56 3.67 -8.54 5.00
C PRO A 56 3.17 -9.98 5.10
N SER A 57 3.61 -10.68 6.13
CA SER A 57 3.02 -11.97 6.52
C SER A 57 1.81 -11.70 7.40
N LEU A 58 0.67 -12.27 7.02
CA LEU A 58 -0.59 -12.11 7.75
C LEU A 58 -0.88 -13.33 8.62
N THR A 59 -1.33 -13.08 9.84
CA THR A 59 -1.81 -14.12 10.75
C THR A 59 -3.07 -13.60 11.42
N VAL A 60 -4.16 -14.37 11.35
CA VAL A 60 -5.40 -14.01 12.03
C VAL A 60 -5.55 -14.89 13.27
N LEU A 61 -5.70 -14.25 14.41
CA LEU A 61 -5.89 -14.85 15.71
C LEU A 61 -7.38 -14.81 16.09
N LEU A 62 -7.86 -15.96 16.57
CA LEU A 62 -9.18 -16.11 17.16
C LEU A 62 -9.12 -15.68 18.64
N PRO A 63 -10.25 -15.21 19.21
CA PRO A 63 -10.33 -15.01 20.65
C PRO A 63 -10.24 -16.37 21.35
N SER A 64 -9.80 -16.36 22.60
CA SER A 64 -9.87 -17.56 23.43
C SER A 64 -11.34 -17.96 23.65
N SER A 65 -11.62 -19.25 23.87
CA SER A 65 -12.99 -19.74 24.08
C SER A 65 -13.68 -19.05 25.28
N GLU A 66 -12.92 -18.59 26.27
CA GLU A 66 -13.42 -17.86 27.44
C GLU A 66 -13.88 -16.43 27.10
N GLU A 67 -13.26 -15.79 26.11
CA GLU A 67 -13.65 -14.45 25.64
C GLU A 67 -14.86 -14.50 24.68
N GLN A 68 -15.13 -15.68 24.10
CA GLN A 68 -16.19 -15.89 23.11
C GLN A 68 -17.61 -15.90 23.74
N ASP A 69 -17.72 -16.17 25.05
CA ASP A 69 -19.00 -16.35 25.75
C ASP A 69 -19.81 -15.05 25.98
N GLN A 70 -19.25 -13.89 25.63
CA GLN A 70 -19.91 -12.59 25.80
C GLN A 70 -20.86 -12.21 24.62
N GLY A 71 -21.13 -13.15 23.71
CA GLY A 71 -22.00 -12.95 22.55
C GLY A 71 -21.31 -12.26 21.35
N ASN A 72 -20.07 -11.81 21.51
CA ASN A 72 -19.23 -11.22 20.47
C ASN A 72 -17.93 -12.02 20.29
N VAL A 73 -17.37 -11.94 19.09
CA VAL A 73 -16.11 -12.57 18.68
C VAL A 73 -15.15 -11.45 18.28
N ALA A 74 -14.04 -11.32 18.99
CA ALA A 74 -12.97 -10.38 18.66
C ALA A 74 -11.85 -11.09 17.91
N LEU A 75 -11.65 -10.73 16.64
CA LEU A 75 -10.59 -11.25 15.78
C LEU A 75 -9.45 -10.24 15.71
N VAL A 76 -8.22 -10.72 15.67
CA VAL A 76 -7.03 -9.87 15.50
C VAL A 76 -6.25 -10.36 14.29
N CYS A 77 -5.98 -9.48 13.33
CA CYS A 77 -5.09 -9.74 12.22
C CYS A 77 -3.75 -9.04 12.45
N LEU A 78 -2.67 -9.81 12.52
CA LEU A 78 -1.31 -9.34 12.63
C LEU A 78 -0.68 -9.30 11.24
N ALA A 79 -0.15 -8.14 10.86
CA ALA A 79 0.69 -7.96 9.69
C ALA A 79 2.13 -7.73 10.13
N ASN A 80 3.03 -8.60 9.69
CA ASN A 80 4.43 -8.57 10.09
C ASN A 80 5.34 -8.38 8.88
N ARG A 81 6.39 -7.56 9.06
CA ARG A 81 7.49 -7.39 8.12
C ARG A 81 7.08 -6.83 6.73
N GLY A 82 6.13 -5.90 6.69
CA GLY A 82 5.78 -5.18 5.45
C GLY A 82 6.76 -4.05 5.14
N PHE A 83 7.03 -3.80 3.85
CA PHE A 83 7.79 -2.63 3.40
C PHE A 83 7.33 -2.22 1.99
N PRO A 84 7.27 -0.92 1.64
CA PRO A 84 7.49 0.27 2.49
C PRO A 84 6.35 0.47 3.49
N GLU A 85 6.32 1.60 4.19
CA GLU A 85 5.15 2.05 4.97
C GLU A 85 3.90 2.24 4.09
N GLY A 86 2.72 2.30 4.71
CA GLY A 86 1.48 2.65 4.05
C GLY A 86 0.66 1.46 3.55
N TRP A 87 1.00 0.25 3.98
CA TRP A 87 0.12 -0.90 3.85
C TRP A 87 -1.11 -0.71 4.73
N LYS A 88 -2.28 -1.18 4.26
CA LYS A 88 -3.55 -1.04 4.99
C LYS A 88 -4.23 -2.39 5.15
N LEU A 89 -4.63 -2.70 6.39
CA LEU A 89 -5.45 -3.88 6.70
C LEU A 89 -6.94 -3.61 6.52
N GLY A 90 -7.61 -4.47 5.77
CA GLY A 90 -9.06 -4.53 5.65
C GLY A 90 -9.59 -5.92 5.99
N TRP A 91 -10.90 -6.00 6.20
CA TRP A 91 -11.59 -7.25 6.50
C TRP A 91 -12.65 -7.54 5.45
N ARG A 92 -12.98 -8.82 5.23
CA ARG A 92 -14.10 -9.28 4.41
C ARG A 92 -14.77 -10.48 5.06
N LEU A 93 -16.10 -10.52 5.01
CA LEU A 93 -16.90 -11.65 5.51
C LEU A 93 -17.44 -12.45 4.33
N GLY A 94 -16.98 -13.69 4.14
CA GLY A 94 -17.41 -14.56 3.06
C GLY A 94 -17.34 -13.89 1.69
N ALA A 95 -18.44 -13.98 0.93
CA ALA A 95 -18.64 -13.28 -0.35
C ALA A 95 -19.19 -11.84 -0.18
N GLY A 96 -19.27 -11.34 1.06
CA GLY A 96 -19.77 -10.01 1.39
C GLY A 96 -18.78 -8.89 1.07
N GLY A 97 -19.20 -7.67 1.40
CA GLY A 97 -18.41 -6.46 1.17
C GLY A 97 -17.25 -6.27 2.16
N PRO A 98 -16.37 -5.28 1.90
CA PRO A 98 -15.29 -4.93 2.81
C PRO A 98 -15.84 -4.37 4.13
N LEU A 99 -15.18 -4.72 5.23
CA LEU A 99 -15.40 -4.17 6.56
C LEU A 99 -14.15 -3.43 7.05
N GLN A 100 -14.40 -2.44 7.88
CA GLN A 100 -13.36 -1.70 8.58
C GLN A 100 -13.21 -2.27 10.00
N GLY A 101 -11.97 -2.49 10.40
CA GLY A 101 -11.59 -2.81 11.77
C GLY A 101 -10.88 -1.64 12.43
N SER A 102 -10.56 -1.78 13.72
CA SER A 102 -9.68 -0.84 14.41
C SER A 102 -8.22 -1.21 14.12
N GLN A 103 -7.44 -0.28 13.58
CA GLN A 103 -6.04 -0.52 13.24
C GLN A 103 -5.10 0.05 14.30
N SER A 104 -4.04 -0.69 14.62
CA SER A 104 -2.92 -0.15 15.39
C SER A 104 -2.05 0.75 14.53
N LEU A 105 -1.18 1.54 15.18
CA LEU A 105 -0.13 2.27 14.49
C LEU A 105 0.88 1.28 13.87
N GLU A 106 1.49 1.69 12.76
CA GLU A 106 2.63 0.99 12.15
C GLU A 106 3.88 1.17 13.01
N VAL A 107 4.55 0.06 13.32
CA VAL A 107 5.78 0.03 14.11
C VAL A 107 6.92 -0.41 13.22
N LEU A 108 8.00 0.39 13.16
CA LEU A 108 9.23 0.02 12.48
C LEU A 108 10.07 -0.89 13.37
N GLU A 109 10.27 -2.12 12.93
CA GLU A 109 11.06 -3.13 13.61
C GLU A 109 12.56 -2.95 13.37
N LYS A 110 13.37 -3.62 14.20
CA LYS A 110 14.86 -3.55 14.12
C LYS A 110 15.43 -4.04 12.79
N ASP A 111 14.68 -4.88 12.07
CA ASP A 111 15.06 -5.40 10.77
C ASP A 111 14.69 -4.46 9.60
N GLY A 112 14.17 -3.26 9.90
CA GLY A 112 13.82 -2.25 8.91
C GLY A 112 12.47 -2.45 8.23
N HIS A 113 11.62 -3.35 8.76
CA HIS A 113 10.28 -3.59 8.22
C HIS A 113 9.19 -3.12 9.20
N TYR A 114 7.99 -2.92 8.67
CA TYR A 114 6.84 -2.45 9.44
C TYR A 114 5.97 -3.63 9.89
N SER A 115 5.48 -3.52 11.11
CA SER A 115 4.49 -4.43 11.68
C SER A 115 3.32 -3.62 12.24
N TRP A 116 2.10 -4.14 12.06
CA TRP A 116 0.88 -3.51 12.55
C TRP A 116 -0.23 -4.55 12.67
N SER A 117 -1.36 -4.15 13.25
CA SER A 117 -2.48 -5.06 13.49
C SER A 117 -3.82 -4.38 13.20
N SER A 118 -4.84 -5.20 12.98
CA SER A 118 -6.23 -4.77 12.90
C SER A 118 -7.09 -5.69 13.75
N SER A 119 -8.04 -5.11 14.49
CA SER A 119 -9.01 -5.85 15.30
C SER A 119 -10.41 -5.68 14.72
N LEU A 120 -11.15 -6.78 14.61
CA LEU A 120 -12.52 -6.82 14.14
C LEU A 120 -13.40 -7.51 15.18
N THR A 121 -14.45 -6.81 15.64
CA THR A 121 -15.45 -7.40 16.53
C THR A 121 -16.71 -7.72 15.72
N LEU A 122 -17.14 -8.97 15.79
CA LEU A 122 -18.36 -9.48 15.16
C LEU A 122 -19.30 -10.02 16.23
N THR A 123 -20.60 -10.03 15.96
CA THR A 123 -21.51 -10.81 16.81
C THR A 123 -21.30 -12.30 16.54
N THR A 124 -21.62 -13.16 17.51
CA THR A 124 -21.53 -14.62 17.35
C THR A 124 -22.37 -15.11 16.16
N ASP A 125 -23.53 -14.49 15.92
CA ASP A 125 -24.36 -14.76 14.75
C ASP A 125 -23.67 -14.43 13.43
N GLN A 126 -23.04 -13.25 13.34
CA GLN A 126 -22.27 -12.86 12.15
C GLN A 126 -21.11 -13.81 11.91
N TRP A 127 -20.34 -14.13 12.95
CA TRP A 127 -19.24 -15.08 12.89
C TRP A 127 -19.67 -16.45 12.37
N ARG A 128 -20.75 -17.01 12.92
CA ARG A 128 -21.29 -18.32 12.50
C ARG A 128 -21.86 -18.31 11.08
N LYS A 129 -22.46 -17.21 10.64
CA LYS A 129 -23.07 -17.07 9.30
C LYS A 129 -22.07 -16.67 8.22
N ALA A 130 -20.92 -16.10 8.59
CA ALA A 130 -19.95 -15.55 7.64
C ALA A 130 -19.36 -16.62 6.71
N GLY A 131 -19.27 -17.88 7.17
CA GLY A 131 -18.67 -19.00 6.44
C GLY A 131 -17.15 -18.90 6.30
N SER A 132 -16.61 -17.69 6.11
CA SER A 132 -15.19 -17.36 6.21
C SER A 132 -14.97 -15.89 6.56
N VAL A 133 -13.82 -15.57 7.13
CA VAL A 133 -13.37 -14.20 7.41
C VAL A 133 -11.99 -14.01 6.84
N THR A 134 -11.84 -13.03 5.96
CA THR A 134 -10.56 -12.73 5.32
C THR A 134 -10.03 -11.41 5.83
N CYS A 135 -8.78 -11.42 6.28
CA CYS A 135 -7.97 -10.22 6.48
C CYS A 135 -7.14 -9.95 5.22
N GLU A 136 -7.09 -8.69 4.78
CA GLU A 136 -6.43 -8.27 3.55
C GLU A 136 -5.47 -7.11 3.83
N ALA A 137 -4.20 -7.24 3.45
CA ALA A 137 -3.24 -6.13 3.41
C ALA A 137 -3.12 -5.59 1.97
N SER A 138 -3.35 -4.29 1.82
CA SER A 138 -3.32 -3.60 0.53
C SER A 138 -2.27 -2.49 0.51
N LEU A 139 -1.55 -2.38 -0.59
CA LEU A 139 -0.65 -1.27 -0.91
C LEU A 139 -0.96 -0.80 -2.33
N LYS A 140 -0.85 0.51 -2.58
CA LYS A 140 -1.15 1.09 -3.89
C LYS A 140 -0.30 0.41 -4.96
N ASP A 141 -0.94 0.07 -6.08
CA ASP A 141 -0.31 -0.57 -7.24
C ASP A 141 0.31 -1.95 -6.94
N GLN A 142 -0.11 -2.60 -5.84
CA GLN A 142 0.30 -3.96 -5.48
C GLN A 142 -0.92 -4.89 -5.38
N THR A 143 -0.70 -6.18 -5.64
CA THR A 143 -1.71 -7.20 -5.39
C THR A 143 -1.88 -7.38 -3.88
N PRO A 144 -3.11 -7.35 -3.34
CA PRO A 144 -3.33 -7.54 -1.92
C PRO A 144 -2.84 -8.89 -1.41
N VAL A 145 -2.37 -8.93 -0.16
CA VAL A 145 -2.06 -10.16 0.57
C VAL A 145 -3.29 -10.51 1.41
N THR A 146 -3.75 -11.75 1.36
CA THR A 146 -4.94 -12.17 2.09
C THR A 146 -4.65 -13.37 3.00
N HIS A 147 -5.36 -13.43 4.12
CA HIS A 147 -5.41 -14.59 4.98
C HIS A 147 -6.84 -14.84 5.40
N THR A 148 -7.34 -16.05 5.14
CA THR A 148 -8.73 -16.43 5.37
C THR A 148 -8.81 -17.44 6.49
N LEU A 149 -9.70 -17.19 7.44
CA LEU A 149 -10.12 -18.14 8.45
C LEU A 149 -11.51 -18.65 8.13
N GLU A 150 -11.72 -19.94 8.30
CA GLU A 150 -13.03 -20.56 8.19
C GLU A 150 -13.52 -20.96 9.58
N PRO A 151 -14.67 -20.43 10.06
CA PRO A 151 -15.24 -20.78 11.36
C PRO A 151 -15.44 -22.29 11.58
N HIS A 152 -15.58 -23.07 10.50
CA HIS A 152 -15.84 -24.51 10.53
C HIS A 152 -14.58 -25.38 10.64
N HIS A 153 -13.38 -24.84 10.36
CA HIS A 153 -12.12 -25.59 10.40
C HIS A 153 -11.37 -25.43 11.73
N CYS A 154 -12.09 -25.12 12.80
CA CYS A 154 -11.55 -25.15 14.15
C CYS A 154 -11.64 -26.58 14.70
N SER A 155 -10.71 -27.45 14.28
CA SER A 155 -10.48 -28.75 14.91
C SER A 155 -8.99 -29.03 14.94
N GLN A 156 -8.33 -28.67 16.04
CA GLN A 156 -7.69 -29.57 17.00
C GLN A 156 -6.68 -28.82 17.87
#